data_AF-A0A8J8E384-F1
#
_entry.id   AF-A0A8J8E384-F1
#
_cell.length_a   1.000
_cell.length_b   1.000
_cell.length_c   1.000
_cell.angle_alpha   90.00
_cell.angle_beta   90.00
_cell.angle_gamma   90.00
#
_symmetry.space_group_name_H-M   'P 1'
#
loop_
_entity.id
_entity.type
_entity.pdbx_description
1 polymer ?
#
loop_
_entity_poly.entity_id
_entity_poly.type
_entity_poly.pdbx_seq_one_letter_code
_entity_poly.pdbx_strand_id
1 'polypeptide(L)'
;MHIRKSGNTEFWSFQHEALRENFFRVLEEEVETVREKLLDFCSENWKENEYCLKHYPEHLYDAGRYDELFELVRNEEFLNTQRELAGGTTLVLGTVELAINAAANVENLARLFEFAFLYNRIYNETGKMSLFDRYRIYGLEATINFINKNQNHAKKIQTILLLISFLVLNKRDKDAKQILQNKIDLFLECDQKLKFILKYWELI
;
A
#
# COMPACT_ATOMS: atom_id res chain seq x y z
N MET A 1 8.58 -22.73 18.67
CA MET A 1 9.61 -21.68 18.76
C MET A 1 10.93 -22.33 18.39
N HIS A 2 11.60 -21.87 17.35
CA HIS A 2 12.98 -22.28 17.05
C HIS A 2 13.92 -21.14 17.38
N ILE A 3 15.01 -21.46 18.07
CA ILE A 3 16.07 -20.51 18.37
C ILE A 3 17.29 -20.94 17.55
N ARG A 4 17.79 -20.06 16.70
CA ARG A 4 19.06 -20.23 16.00
C ARG A 4 20.07 -19.24 16.57
N LYS A 5 21.29 -19.68 16.80
CA LYS A 5 22.39 -18.81 17.22
C LYS A 5 23.32 -18.57 16.04
N SER A 6 23.67 -17.32 15.77
CA SER A 6 24.74 -16.95 14.84
C SER A 6 25.63 -15.93 15.52
N GLY A 7 26.85 -16.33 15.88
CA GLY A 7 27.73 -15.54 16.74
C GLY A 7 27.11 -15.27 18.12
N ASN A 8 27.08 -14.00 18.54
CA ASN A 8 26.44 -13.55 19.78
C ASN A 8 24.94 -13.22 19.63
N THR A 9 24.36 -13.44 18.44
CA THR A 9 22.98 -13.08 18.14
C THR A 9 22.08 -14.31 18.15
N GLU A 10 20.96 -14.25 18.88
CA GLU A 10 19.93 -15.28 18.89
C GLU A 10 18.74 -14.87 18.01
N PHE A 11 18.35 -15.74 17.08
CA PHE A 11 17.22 -15.56 16.17
C PHE A 11 16.08 -16.46 16.61
N TRP A 12 14.93 -15.86 16.89
CA TRP A 12 13.76 -16.55 17.41
C TRP A 12 12.69 -16.60 16.32
N SER A 13 12.23 -17.79 15.96
CA SER A 13 11.12 -17.97 15.02
C SER A 13 9.95 -18.70 15.66
N PHE A 14 8.76 -18.16 15.41
CA PHE A 14 7.50 -18.69 15.94
C PHE A 14 6.69 -19.27 14.79
N GLN A 15 6.18 -20.48 14.99
CA GLN A 15 5.37 -21.20 14.00
C GLN A 15 3.91 -20.68 13.97
N HIS A 16 3.48 -19.94 14.99
CA HIS A 16 2.11 -19.49 15.15
C HIS A 16 2.06 -18.06 15.70
N GLU A 17 1.22 -17.21 15.10
CA GLU A 17 1.09 -15.79 15.44
C GLU A 17 0.68 -15.57 16.90
N ALA A 18 -0.34 -16.27 17.38
CA ALA A 18 -0.76 -16.20 18.79
C ALA A 18 0.35 -16.57 19.80
N LEU A 19 1.32 -17.41 19.42
CA LEU A 19 2.48 -17.75 20.26
C LEU A 19 3.50 -16.62 20.30
N ARG A 20 3.71 -15.95 19.15
CA ARG A 20 4.54 -14.74 19.04
C ARG A 20 3.95 -13.61 19.89
N GLU A 21 2.64 -13.38 19.79
CA GLU A 21 1.95 -12.33 20.54
C GLU A 21 1.98 -12.56 22.05
N ASN A 22 1.71 -13.79 22.51
CA ASN A 22 1.82 -14.12 23.93
C ASN A 22 3.27 -13.99 24.42
N PHE A 23 4.25 -14.35 23.60
CA PHE A 23 5.66 -14.21 23.94
C PHE A 23 6.07 -12.73 24.09
N PHE A 24 5.64 -11.86 23.15
CA PHE A 24 5.85 -10.42 23.28
C PHE A 24 5.11 -9.84 24.47
N ARG A 25 3.88 -10.27 24.74
CA ARG A 25 3.11 -9.79 25.89
C ARG A 25 3.76 -10.08 27.25
N VAL A 26 4.62 -11.09 27.35
CA VAL A 26 5.38 -11.40 28.57
C VAL A 26 6.62 -10.49 28.73
N LEU A 27 7.09 -9.85 27.66
CA LEU A 27 8.29 -9.01 27.62
C LEU A 27 7.98 -7.50 27.76
N GLU A 28 6.87 -7.12 28.41
CA GLU A 28 6.17 -5.82 28.37
C GLU A 28 7.02 -4.53 28.20
N GLU A 29 8.22 -4.41 28.78
CA GLU A 29 9.11 -3.23 28.61
C GLU A 29 10.15 -3.37 27.48
N GLU A 30 10.50 -4.58 27.06
CA GLU A 30 11.49 -4.84 26.01
C GLU A 30 10.87 -4.88 24.60
N VAL A 31 9.55 -5.06 24.47
CA VAL A 31 8.89 -5.24 23.16
C VAL A 31 9.10 -4.05 22.25
N GLU A 32 8.92 -2.83 22.74
CA GLU A 32 9.07 -1.65 21.90
C GLU A 32 10.54 -1.44 21.51
N THR A 33 11.46 -1.69 22.44
CA THR A 33 12.90 -1.68 22.15
C THR A 33 13.28 -2.75 21.12
N VAL A 34 12.67 -3.93 21.18
CA VAL A 34 12.88 -5.03 20.22
C VAL A 34 12.27 -4.70 18.86
N ARG A 35 11.11 -4.05 18.81
CA ARG A 35 10.49 -3.56 17.56
C ARG A 35 11.37 -2.51 16.89
N GLU A 36 11.87 -1.54 17.64
CA GLU A 36 12.80 -0.53 17.13
C GLU A 36 14.07 -1.19 16.58
N LYS A 37 14.68 -2.13 17.32
CA LYS A 37 15.83 -2.90 16.82
C LYS A 37 15.51 -3.72 15.57
N LEU A 38 14.28 -4.23 15.43
CA LEU A 38 13.85 -4.96 14.25
C LEU A 38 13.69 -4.03 13.04
N LEU A 39 13.13 -2.83 13.26
CA LEU A 39 13.04 -1.79 12.23
C LEU A 39 14.43 -1.34 11.79
N ASP A 40 15.33 -1.07 12.74
CA ASP A 40 16.74 -0.72 12.46
C ASP A 40 17.41 -1.81 11.63
N PHE A 41 17.30 -3.07 12.09
CA PHE A 41 17.83 -4.22 11.37
C PHE A 41 17.28 -4.32 9.94
N CYS A 42 15.97 -4.15 9.77
CA CYS A 42 15.37 -4.20 8.44
C CYS A 42 15.82 -3.02 7.55
N SER A 43 15.95 -1.82 8.11
CA SER A 43 16.38 -0.62 7.39
C SER A 43 17.81 -0.76 6.85
N GLU A 44 18.69 -1.42 7.60
CA GLU A 44 20.10 -1.60 7.24
C GLU A 44 20.34 -2.83 6.33
N ASN A 45 19.52 -3.88 6.46
CA ASN A 45 19.84 -5.20 5.88
C ASN A 45 18.94 -5.63 4.73
N TRP A 46 17.97 -4.82 4.29
CA TRP A 46 17.00 -5.25 3.28
C TRP A 46 17.61 -5.67 1.93
N LYS A 47 18.77 -5.13 1.54
CA LYS A 47 19.43 -5.48 0.27
C LYS A 47 19.85 -6.94 0.19
N GLU A 48 20.19 -7.53 1.33
CA GLU A 48 20.80 -8.87 1.42
C GLU A 48 19.92 -9.87 2.18
N ASN A 49 18.76 -9.41 2.68
CA ASN A 49 17.92 -10.20 3.56
C ASN A 49 16.48 -10.31 3.06
N GLU A 50 16.12 -11.51 2.61
CA GLU A 50 14.78 -11.84 2.12
C GLU A 50 13.67 -11.60 3.17
N TYR A 51 13.95 -11.82 4.46
CA TYR A 51 13.01 -11.53 5.54
C TYR A 51 12.68 -10.04 5.58
N CYS A 52 13.69 -9.19 5.50
CA CYS A 52 13.52 -7.74 5.49
C CYS A 52 12.73 -7.29 4.25
N LEU A 53 13.03 -7.83 3.06
CA LEU A 53 12.26 -7.55 1.85
C LEU A 53 10.78 -7.92 1.99
N LYS A 54 10.46 -9.02 2.70
CA LYS A 54 9.08 -9.48 2.89
C LYS A 54 8.31 -8.69 3.94
N HIS A 55 8.95 -8.40 5.08
CA HIS A 55 8.25 -7.97 6.28
C HIS A 55 8.52 -6.53 6.69
N TYR A 56 9.57 -5.89 6.16
CA TYR A 56 9.88 -4.51 6.53
C TYR A 56 8.72 -3.52 6.27
N PRO A 57 8.02 -3.58 5.12
CA PRO A 57 6.84 -2.72 4.91
C PRO A 57 5.73 -2.93 5.93
N GLU A 58 5.50 -4.18 6.35
CA GLU A 58 4.48 -4.55 7.34
C GLU A 58 4.87 -4.03 8.74
N HIS A 59 6.14 -4.20 9.13
CA HIS A 59 6.65 -3.65 10.40
C HIS A 59 6.52 -2.13 10.48
N LEU A 60 6.82 -1.41 9.40
CA LEU A 60 6.64 0.04 9.33
C LEU A 60 5.17 0.44 9.46
N TYR A 61 4.28 -0.30 8.79
CA TYR A 61 2.84 -0.06 8.86
C TYR A 61 2.30 -0.27 10.29
N ASP A 62 2.65 -1.39 10.91
CA ASP A 62 2.18 -1.76 12.25
C ASP A 62 2.72 -0.82 13.34
N ALA A 63 3.94 -0.31 13.16
CA ALA A 63 4.55 0.67 14.05
C ALA A 63 4.04 2.12 13.82
N GLY A 64 3.16 2.34 12.83
CA GLY A 64 2.68 3.68 12.48
C GLY A 64 3.74 4.58 11.85
N ARG A 65 4.87 4.02 11.40
CA ARG A 65 6.00 4.73 10.76
C ARG A 65 5.69 5.01 9.28
N TYR A 66 4.58 5.70 9.04
CA TYR A 66 4.02 5.85 7.70
C TYR A 66 4.90 6.66 6.74
N ASP A 67 5.60 7.69 7.23
CA ASP A 67 6.51 8.47 6.37
C ASP A 67 7.68 7.60 5.87
N GLU A 68 8.24 6.75 6.74
CA GLU A 68 9.28 5.80 6.36
C GLU A 68 8.75 4.76 5.36
N LEU A 69 7.52 4.25 5.56
CA LEU A 69 6.86 3.36 4.59
C LEU A 69 6.66 4.06 3.24
N PHE A 70 6.28 5.33 3.23
CA PHE A 70 6.09 6.09 2.00
C PHE A 70 7.40 6.27 1.24
N GLU A 71 8.51 6.56 1.92
CA GLU A 71 9.83 6.66 1.29
C GLU A 71 10.35 5.30 0.84
N LEU A 72 10.07 4.23 1.59
CA LEU A 72 10.39 2.85 1.17
C LEU A 72 9.69 2.47 -0.14
N VAL A 73 8.40 2.80 -0.27
CA VAL A 73 7.62 2.55 -1.49
C VAL A 73 8.08 3.39 -2.68
N ARG A 74 8.66 4.57 -2.43
CA ARG A 74 9.28 5.40 -3.48
C ARG A 74 10.65 4.89 -3.91
N ASN A 75 11.29 4.07 -3.09
CA ASN A 75 12.59 3.51 -3.41
C ASN A 75 12.47 2.41 -4.48
N GLU A 76 12.73 2.80 -5.73
CA GLU A 76 12.68 1.86 -6.87
C GLU A 76 13.68 0.71 -6.72
N GLU A 77 14.84 0.93 -6.08
CA GLU A 77 15.79 -0.14 -5.78
C GLU A 77 15.15 -1.18 -4.86
N PHE A 78 14.52 -0.74 -3.77
CA PHE A 78 13.82 -1.63 -2.86
C PHE A 78 12.73 -2.45 -3.56
N LEU A 79 11.84 -1.80 -4.33
CA LEU A 79 10.76 -2.51 -5.03
C LEU A 79 11.29 -3.50 -6.07
N ASN A 80 12.35 -3.16 -6.79
CA ASN A 80 12.96 -4.07 -7.77
C ASN A 80 13.62 -5.26 -7.07
N THR A 81 14.40 -5.03 -6.01
CA THR A 81 15.01 -6.11 -5.22
C THR A 81 13.95 -7.01 -4.60
N GLN A 82 12.87 -6.43 -4.06
CA GLN A 82 11.74 -7.19 -3.50
C GLN A 82 11.05 -8.05 -4.58
N ARG A 83 10.86 -7.49 -5.78
CA ARG A 83 10.29 -8.21 -6.93
C ARG A 83 11.15 -9.41 -7.31
N GLU A 84 12.45 -9.22 -7.41
CA GLU A 84 13.38 -10.24 -7.90
C GLU A 84 13.67 -11.34 -6.88
N LEU A 85 13.83 -10.99 -5.60
CA LEU A 85 14.42 -11.89 -4.60
C LEU A 85 13.42 -12.47 -3.60
N ALA A 86 12.23 -11.89 -3.43
CA ALA A 86 11.36 -12.24 -2.29
C ALA A 86 9.97 -12.76 -2.67
N GLY A 87 9.31 -12.22 -3.69
CA GLY A 87 7.91 -12.59 -3.92
C GLY A 87 7.26 -12.11 -5.21
N GLY A 88 8.04 -11.62 -6.18
CA GLY A 88 7.52 -11.17 -7.46
C GLY A 88 6.58 -9.96 -7.33
N THR A 89 5.85 -9.68 -8.41
CA THR A 89 4.97 -8.51 -8.50
C THR A 89 3.85 -8.50 -7.46
N THR A 90 3.40 -9.66 -6.98
CA THR A 90 2.34 -9.74 -5.95
C THR A 90 2.80 -9.14 -4.63
N LEU A 91 4.04 -9.43 -4.20
CA LEU A 91 4.59 -8.89 -2.95
C LEU A 91 4.77 -7.37 -3.03
N VAL A 92 5.23 -6.87 -4.18
CA VAL A 92 5.35 -5.44 -4.46
C VAL A 92 3.99 -4.75 -4.40
N LEU A 93 2.95 -5.34 -5.02
CA LEU A 93 1.60 -4.80 -4.95
C LEU A 93 1.06 -4.74 -3.51
N GLY A 94 1.35 -5.76 -2.69
CA GLY A 94 1.01 -5.75 -1.27
C GLY A 94 1.71 -4.62 -0.50
N THR A 95 2.98 -4.38 -0.81
CA THR A 95 3.77 -3.28 -0.23
C THR A 95 3.20 -1.91 -0.58
N VAL A 96 2.81 -1.70 -1.85
CA VAL A 96 2.14 -0.46 -2.27
C VAL A 96 0.74 -0.35 -1.63
N GLU A 97 0.00 -1.45 -1.46
CA GLU A 97 -1.29 -1.45 -0.78
C GLU A 97 -1.18 -1.00 0.67
N LEU A 98 -0.13 -1.40 1.40
CA LEU A 98 0.15 -0.88 2.74
C LEU A 98 0.34 0.64 2.75
N ALA A 99 1.07 1.19 1.78
CA ALA A 99 1.22 2.65 1.67
C ALA A 99 -0.09 3.36 1.29
N ILE A 100 -0.94 2.75 0.47
CA ILE A 100 -2.28 3.29 0.20
C ILE A 100 -3.13 3.29 1.47
N ASN A 101 -3.10 2.21 2.25
CA ASN A 101 -3.84 2.12 3.51
C ASN A 101 -3.31 3.11 4.54
N ALA A 102 -1.99 3.26 4.66
CA ALA A 102 -1.37 4.25 5.55
C ALA A 102 -1.76 5.67 5.14
N ALA A 103 -1.74 5.99 3.85
CA ALA A 103 -2.20 7.27 3.32
C ALA A 103 -3.68 7.52 3.63
N ALA A 104 -4.52 6.50 3.58
CA ALA A 104 -5.93 6.61 3.98
C ALA A 104 -6.07 6.85 5.50
N ASN A 105 -5.28 6.17 6.34
CA ASN A 105 -5.31 6.33 7.80
C ASN A 105 -4.95 7.76 8.24
N VAL A 106 -4.01 8.40 7.55
CA VAL A 106 -3.64 9.80 7.80
C VAL A 106 -4.38 10.81 6.91
N GLU A 107 -5.43 10.36 6.22
CA GLU A 107 -6.27 11.16 5.33
C GLU A 107 -5.45 11.96 4.29
N ASN A 108 -4.30 11.44 3.89
CA ASN A 108 -3.38 12.08 2.97
C ASN A 108 -3.67 11.67 1.53
N LEU A 109 -4.63 12.37 0.95
CA LEU A 109 -5.11 12.07 -0.39
C LEU A 109 -4.04 12.18 -1.48
N ALA A 110 -3.06 13.08 -1.33
CA ALA A 110 -1.95 13.20 -2.28
C ALA A 110 -1.13 11.90 -2.36
N ARG A 111 -0.82 11.33 -1.19
CA ARG A 111 -0.16 10.04 -1.08
C ARG A 111 -1.05 8.91 -1.58
N LEU A 112 -2.34 8.98 -1.30
CA LEU A 112 -3.30 7.99 -1.80
C LEU A 112 -3.32 7.96 -3.34
N PHE A 113 -3.39 9.11 -4.01
CA PHE A 113 -3.32 9.19 -5.48
C PHE A 113 -1.98 8.71 -6.02
N GLU A 114 -0.88 9.16 -5.43
CA GLU A 114 0.48 8.74 -5.81
C GLU A 114 0.61 7.21 -5.79
N PHE A 115 0.24 6.59 -4.68
CA PHE A 115 0.38 5.14 -4.53
C PHE A 115 -0.69 4.36 -5.29
N ALA A 116 -1.89 4.90 -5.48
CA ALA A 116 -2.87 4.31 -6.40
C ALA A 116 -2.35 4.30 -7.85
N PHE A 117 -1.67 5.36 -8.28
CA PHE A 117 -1.05 5.43 -9.60
C PHE A 117 0.09 4.41 -9.73
N LEU A 118 0.97 4.34 -8.72
CA LEU A 118 2.06 3.37 -8.67
C LEU A 118 1.53 1.92 -8.70
N TYR A 119 0.53 1.62 -7.87
CA TYR A 119 -0.12 0.31 -7.82
C TYR A 119 -0.63 -0.09 -9.20
N ASN A 120 -1.35 0.80 -9.88
CA ASN A 120 -1.91 0.52 -11.20
C ASN A 120 -0.84 0.37 -12.28
N ARG A 121 0.24 1.16 -12.21
CA ARG A 121 1.41 1.01 -13.10
C ARG A 121 1.98 -0.40 -12.98
N ILE A 122 2.23 -0.85 -11.75
CA ILE A 122 2.77 -2.19 -11.46
C ILE A 122 1.76 -3.29 -11.81
N TYR A 123 0.47 -3.06 -11.55
CA TYR A 123 -0.58 -4.03 -11.86
C TYR A 123 -0.70 -4.28 -13.36
N ASN A 124 -0.57 -3.24 -14.20
CA ASN A 124 -0.60 -3.38 -15.66
C ASN A 124 0.51 -4.30 -16.21
N GLU A 125 1.65 -4.40 -15.52
CA GLU A 125 2.73 -5.32 -15.88
C GLU A 125 2.33 -6.79 -15.71
N THR A 126 1.31 -7.09 -14.90
CA THR A 126 0.88 -8.47 -14.61
C THR A 126 0.01 -9.10 -15.71
N GLY A 127 -0.55 -8.30 -16.62
CA GLY A 127 -1.50 -8.75 -17.64
C GLY A 127 -2.83 -9.32 -17.10
N LYS A 128 -3.09 -9.18 -15.78
CA LYS A 128 -4.35 -9.63 -15.15
C LYS A 128 -5.49 -8.66 -15.42
N MET A 129 -6.72 -9.18 -15.36
CA MET A 129 -7.94 -8.39 -15.57
C MET A 129 -8.10 -7.34 -14.47
N SER A 130 -7.94 -6.08 -14.83
CA SER A 130 -7.99 -4.91 -13.93
C SER A 130 -9.41 -4.37 -13.72
N LEU A 131 -9.57 -3.41 -12.80
CA LEU A 131 -10.78 -2.58 -12.72
C LEU A 131 -11.04 -1.84 -14.04
N PHE A 132 -9.99 -1.51 -14.77
CA PHE A 132 -10.09 -0.92 -16.10
C PHE A 132 -10.67 -1.90 -17.13
N ASP A 133 -10.33 -3.19 -17.08
CA ASP A 133 -10.95 -4.19 -17.96
C ASP A 133 -12.44 -4.34 -17.68
N ARG A 134 -12.85 -4.34 -16.41
CA ARG A 134 -14.27 -4.30 -16.05
C ARG A 134 -14.95 -3.06 -16.63
N TYR A 135 -14.33 -1.89 -16.49
CA TYR A 135 -14.81 -0.66 -17.09
C TYR A 135 -14.90 -0.76 -18.63
N ARG A 136 -13.91 -1.35 -19.30
CA ARG A 136 -13.88 -1.52 -20.74
C ARG A 136 -15.00 -2.45 -21.23
N ILE A 137 -15.31 -3.50 -20.49
CA ILE A 137 -16.30 -4.51 -20.84
C ILE A 137 -17.72 -4.05 -20.50
N TYR A 138 -17.93 -3.47 -19.32
CA TYR A 138 -19.26 -3.20 -18.77
C TYR A 138 -19.62 -1.71 -18.68
N GLY A 139 -18.67 -0.82 -18.98
CA GLY A 139 -18.84 0.61 -18.87
C GLY A 139 -18.67 1.17 -17.47
N LEU A 140 -18.67 2.50 -17.40
CA LEU A 140 -18.42 3.27 -16.18
C LEU A 140 -19.47 3.03 -15.10
N GLU A 141 -20.75 3.12 -15.46
CA GLU A 141 -21.85 3.02 -14.51
C GLU A 141 -21.92 1.64 -13.83
N ALA A 142 -21.78 0.56 -14.62
CA ALA A 142 -21.75 -0.80 -14.08
C ALA A 142 -20.54 -1.03 -13.16
N THR A 143 -19.40 -0.44 -13.47
CA THR A 143 -18.18 -0.53 -12.65
C THR A 143 -18.37 0.20 -11.32
N ILE A 144 -18.93 1.41 -11.33
CA ILE A 144 -19.24 2.16 -10.11
C ILE A 144 -20.26 1.41 -9.25
N ASN A 145 -21.30 0.83 -9.86
CA ASN A 145 -22.31 0.05 -9.15
C ASN A 145 -21.71 -1.21 -8.50
N PHE A 146 -20.74 -1.86 -9.16
CA PHE A 146 -19.99 -2.97 -8.58
C PHE A 146 -19.18 -2.55 -7.34
N ILE A 147 -18.50 -1.40 -7.40
CA ILE A 147 -17.74 -0.85 -6.27
C ILE A 147 -18.68 -0.52 -5.10
N ASN A 148 -19.82 0.12 -5.38
CA ASN A 148 -20.76 0.56 -4.35
C ASN A 148 -21.40 -0.60 -3.55
N LYS A 149 -21.60 -1.77 -4.17
CA LYS A 149 -22.34 -2.88 -3.54
C LYS A 149 -21.50 -3.74 -2.59
N ASN A 150 -20.17 -3.70 -2.68
CA ASN A 150 -19.31 -4.77 -2.12
C ASN A 150 -18.22 -4.28 -1.17
N GLN A 151 -18.25 -3.01 -0.74
CA GLN A 151 -17.12 -2.42 -0.02
C GLN A 151 -17.56 -1.48 1.11
N ASN A 152 -16.79 -1.46 2.20
CA ASN A 152 -16.90 -0.44 3.24
C ASN A 152 -16.44 0.95 2.70
N HIS A 153 -16.70 2.02 3.46
CA HIS A 153 -16.47 3.39 3.00
C HIS A 153 -15.01 3.67 2.59
N ALA A 154 -14.04 3.25 3.41
CA ALA A 154 -12.61 3.44 3.13
C ALA A 154 -12.15 2.66 1.88
N LYS A 155 -12.51 1.38 1.77
CA LYS A 155 -12.16 0.54 0.61
C LYS A 155 -12.82 1.05 -0.67
N LYS A 156 -14.01 1.64 -0.57
CA LYS A 156 -14.70 2.30 -1.68
C LYS A 156 -13.92 3.51 -2.19
N ILE A 157 -13.48 4.41 -1.30
CA ILE A 157 -12.65 5.56 -1.69
C ILE A 157 -11.37 5.09 -2.38
N GLN A 158 -10.66 4.13 -1.78
CA GLN A 158 -9.47 3.52 -2.37
C GLN A 158 -9.72 2.97 -3.77
N THR A 159 -10.80 2.20 -3.95
CA THR A 159 -11.13 1.54 -5.22
C THR A 159 -11.55 2.54 -6.30
N ILE A 160 -12.26 3.62 -5.92
CA ILE A 160 -12.59 4.71 -6.84
C ILE A 160 -11.32 5.43 -7.29
N LEU A 161 -10.39 5.69 -6.38
CA LEU A 161 -9.11 6.34 -6.69
C LEU A 161 -8.23 5.46 -7.60
N LEU A 162 -8.20 4.15 -7.37
CA LEU A 162 -7.57 3.20 -8.29
C LEU A 162 -8.22 3.24 -9.68
N LEU A 163 -9.56 3.30 -9.78
CA LEU A 163 -10.23 3.41 -11.08
C LEU A 163 -9.89 4.73 -11.79
N ILE A 164 -9.90 5.86 -11.07
CA ILE A 164 -9.53 7.17 -11.62
C ILE A 164 -8.09 7.12 -12.16
N SER A 165 -7.13 6.63 -11.37
CA SER A 165 -5.73 6.53 -11.78
C SER A 165 -5.56 5.62 -13.01
N PHE A 166 -6.32 4.53 -13.11
CA PHE A 166 -6.33 3.69 -14.32
C PHE A 166 -6.87 4.42 -15.55
N LEU A 167 -7.95 5.20 -15.42
CA LEU A 167 -8.54 5.95 -16.53
C LEU A 167 -7.58 7.01 -17.05
N VAL A 168 -6.89 7.72 -16.15
CA VAL A 168 -5.85 8.70 -16.50
C VAL A 168 -4.68 8.03 -17.25
N LEU A 169 -4.16 6.92 -16.72
CA LEU A 169 -3.10 6.13 -17.37
C LEU A 169 -3.47 5.68 -18.81
N ASN A 170 -4.76 5.47 -19.06
CA ASN A 170 -5.29 5.03 -20.35
C ASN A 170 -5.90 6.17 -21.19
N LYS A 171 -5.60 7.44 -20.89
CA LYS A 171 -6.07 8.63 -21.63
C LYS A 171 -7.60 8.75 -21.71
N ARG A 172 -8.30 8.31 -20.65
CA ARG A 172 -9.76 8.41 -20.49
C ARG A 172 -10.12 9.55 -19.53
N ASP A 173 -9.53 10.71 -19.73
CA ASP A 173 -9.60 11.84 -18.78
C ASP A 173 -11.02 12.34 -18.57
N LYS A 174 -11.87 12.31 -19.61
CA LYS A 174 -13.29 12.69 -19.51
C LYS A 174 -14.05 11.83 -18.49
N ASP A 175 -13.81 10.52 -18.50
CA ASP A 175 -14.48 9.58 -17.60
C ASP A 175 -13.92 9.72 -16.18
N ALA A 176 -12.61 9.95 -16.04
CA ALA A 176 -11.98 10.26 -14.76
C ALA A 176 -12.57 11.54 -14.13
N LYS A 177 -12.70 12.63 -14.92
CA LYS A 177 -13.35 13.88 -14.48
C LYS A 177 -14.80 13.64 -14.07
N GLN A 178 -15.54 12.85 -14.84
CA GLN A 178 -16.94 12.55 -14.54
C GLN A 178 -17.09 11.82 -13.19
N ILE A 179 -16.22 10.86 -12.88
CA ILE A 179 -16.22 10.19 -11.56
C ILE A 179 -15.95 11.20 -10.46
N LEU A 180 -14.88 12.00 -10.61
CA LEU A 180 -14.48 13.00 -9.62
C LEU A 180 -15.59 14.01 -9.33
N GLN A 181 -16.28 14.49 -10.37
CA GLN A 181 -17.40 15.42 -10.23
C GLN A 181 -18.62 14.77 -9.56
N ASN A 182 -19.01 13.57 -9.99
CA ASN A 182 -20.19 12.86 -9.46
C ASN A 182 -19.97 12.25 -8.07
N LYS A 183 -18.72 12.21 -7.62
CA LYS A 183 -18.32 11.67 -6.33
C LYS A 183 -17.59 12.71 -5.50
N ILE A 184 -17.69 13.99 -5.85
CA ILE A 184 -17.03 15.08 -5.15
C ILE A 184 -17.40 15.08 -3.66
N ASP A 185 -18.64 14.70 -3.31
CA ASP A 185 -19.09 14.57 -1.92
C ASP A 185 -18.36 13.47 -1.13
N LEU A 186 -17.92 12.38 -1.78
CA LEU A 186 -17.05 11.36 -1.16
C LEU A 186 -15.63 11.87 -0.91
N PHE A 187 -15.29 13.00 -1.51
CA PHE A 187 -13.97 13.60 -1.48
C PHE A 187 -13.97 14.93 -0.70
N LEU A 188 -15.12 15.58 -0.51
CA LEU A 188 -15.28 16.88 0.18
C LEU A 188 -15.08 16.79 1.70
N GLU A 189 -15.09 15.58 2.27
CA GLU A 189 -14.64 15.34 3.64
C GLU A 189 -13.11 15.36 3.77
N CYS A 190 -12.37 15.33 2.65
CA CYS A 190 -10.91 15.40 2.62
C CYS A 190 -10.43 16.78 2.11
N ASP A 191 -9.64 17.43 2.96
CA ASP A 191 -9.15 18.82 2.98
C ASP A 191 -8.66 19.45 1.64
N GLN A 192 -8.48 20.78 1.67
CA GLN A 192 -8.10 21.73 0.60
C GLN A 192 -7.02 21.27 -0.42
N LYS A 193 -6.23 20.23 -0.11
CA LYS A 193 -5.24 19.60 -1.00
C LYS A 193 -5.85 18.92 -2.23
N LEU A 194 -7.12 18.52 -2.19
CA LEU A 194 -7.83 17.90 -3.32
C LEU A 194 -7.90 18.82 -4.54
N LYS A 195 -8.11 20.13 -4.30
CA LYS A 195 -8.10 21.17 -5.35
C LYS A 195 -6.74 21.26 -6.04
N PHE A 196 -5.65 20.97 -5.33
CA PHE A 196 -4.30 21.01 -5.89
C PHE A 196 -4.04 19.82 -6.82
N ILE A 197 -4.48 18.62 -6.47
CA ILE A 197 -4.32 17.41 -7.30
C ILE A 197 -5.19 17.51 -8.56
N LEU A 198 -6.45 17.95 -8.41
CA LEU A 198 -7.34 18.17 -9.54
C LEU A 198 -6.80 19.26 -10.48
N LYS A 199 -6.12 20.28 -9.95
CA LYS A 199 -5.42 21.31 -10.74
C LYS A 199 -4.13 20.78 -11.40
N TYR A 200 -3.37 19.94 -10.70
CA TYR A 200 -2.13 19.36 -11.21
C TYR A 200 -2.37 18.33 -12.33
N TRP A 201 -3.53 17.65 -12.30
CA TRP A 201 -3.93 16.69 -13.33
C TRP A 201 -4.82 17.31 -14.42
N GLU A 202 -4.99 18.64 -14.42
CA GLU A 202 -5.86 19.39 -15.35
C GLU A 202 -7.32 18.87 -15.38
N LEU A 203 -7.81 18.32 -14.26
CA LEU A 203 -9.14 17.73 -14.14
C LEU A 203 -10.22 18.75 -13.74
N ILE A 204 -9.83 19.96 -13.33
CA ILE A 204 -10.66 21.17 -13.22
C ILE A 204 -10.02 22.29 -14.03
#